data_AF-A0A442HZM5-F1
#
_entry.id   AF-A0A442HZM5-F1
#
_cell.length_a   1.000
_cell.length_b   1.000
_cell.length_c   1.000
_cell.angle_alpha   90.00
_cell.angle_beta   90.00
_cell.angle_gamma   90.00
#
_symmetry.space_group_name_H-M   'P 1'
#
loop_
_entity.id
_entity.type
_entity.pdbx_description
1 polymer ?
#
loop_
_entity_poly.entity_id
_entity_poly.type
_entity_poly.pdbx_seq_one_letter_code
_entity_poly.pdbx_strand_id
1 'polypeptide(L)'
;MASLARADMQAMMAMHSAVISSDARRAMVKSVAALKMEKDHHRLFLAIDKVTKPCRGLRNNFAHHIWGACDELPDAMLLIDPTAIIDFRVWLATSSRADSRPNHHDRMFVYFENDLKEAVKTMEEGLALVSTFVMLGHERGEVRAETQKLLESQPQVAQALQSLSRKNGPEIQ
;
A
#
# COMPACT_ATOMS: atom_id res chain seq x y z
N MET A 1 18.42 7.56 6.09
CA MET A 1 18.23 6.14 5.72
C MET A 1 19.53 5.32 5.53
N ALA A 2 20.71 5.78 5.96
CA ALA A 2 21.96 5.00 5.82
C ALA A 2 22.39 4.18 7.06
N SER A 3 21.69 4.26 8.20
CA SER A 3 22.18 3.67 9.47
C SER A 3 21.44 2.42 9.98
N LEU A 4 20.60 1.77 9.18
CA LEU A 4 19.82 0.60 9.61
C LEU A 4 20.41 -0.76 9.17
N ALA A 5 21.50 -0.75 8.40
CA ALA A 5 22.14 -1.95 7.86
C ALA A 5 23.64 -1.96 8.18
N ARG A 6 24.02 -2.58 9.31
CA ARG A 6 25.40 -3.09 9.51
C ARG A 6 25.59 -4.49 8.89
N ALA A 7 24.53 -5.08 8.34
CA ALA A 7 24.66 -6.10 7.31
C ALA A 7 24.92 -5.38 5.98
N ASP A 8 25.72 -5.98 5.11
CA ASP A 8 26.04 -5.42 3.78
C ASP A 8 24.76 -4.92 3.10
N MET A 9 24.64 -3.59 3.02
CA MET A 9 23.47 -2.92 2.46
C MET A 9 23.24 -3.36 1.02
N GLN A 10 24.33 -3.68 0.29
CA GLN A 10 24.27 -4.20 -1.07
C GLN A 10 23.69 -5.62 -1.09
N ALA A 11 24.10 -6.50 -0.18
CA ALA A 11 23.52 -7.84 -0.06
C ALA A 11 22.02 -7.78 0.27
N MET A 12 21.60 -6.88 1.16
CA MET A 12 20.18 -6.71 1.49
C MET A 12 19.37 -6.17 0.31
N MET A 13 19.91 -5.19 -0.42
CA MET A 13 19.28 -4.65 -1.62
C MET A 13 19.22 -5.67 -2.77
N ALA A 14 20.26 -6.50 -2.93
CA ALA A 14 20.29 -7.57 -3.92
C ALA A 14 19.23 -8.64 -3.60
N MET A 15 19.14 -9.10 -2.34
CA MET A 15 18.08 -10.01 -1.90
C MET A 15 16.69 -9.41 -2.12
N HIS A 16 16.47 -8.16 -1.70
CA HIS A 16 15.20 -7.49 -1.89
C HIS A 16 14.82 -7.36 -3.38
N SER A 17 15.80 -7.09 -4.25
CA SER A 17 15.56 -6.94 -5.69
C SER A 17 15.33 -8.27 -6.41
N ALA A 18 15.93 -9.36 -5.90
CA ALA A 18 15.70 -10.71 -6.42
C ALA A 18 14.30 -11.25 -6.10
N VAL A 19 13.62 -10.69 -5.09
CA VAL A 19 12.25 -11.07 -4.74
C VAL A 19 11.24 -10.37 -5.64
N ILE A 20 10.64 -11.13 -6.54
CA ILE A 20 9.69 -10.63 -7.54
C ILE A 20 8.38 -10.16 -6.87
N SER A 21 7.86 -10.94 -5.92
CA SER A 21 6.59 -10.65 -5.24
C SER A 21 6.67 -9.41 -4.35
N SER A 22 5.72 -8.48 -4.53
CA SER A 22 5.57 -7.29 -3.67
C SER A 22 5.24 -7.66 -2.22
N ASP A 23 4.47 -8.74 -2.02
CA ASP A 23 4.09 -9.20 -0.69
C ASP A 23 5.29 -9.81 0.05
N ALA A 24 6.10 -10.59 -0.65
CA ALA A 24 7.32 -11.16 -0.09
C ALA A 24 8.33 -10.05 0.27
N ARG A 25 8.52 -9.05 -0.60
CA ARG A 25 9.34 -7.86 -0.29
C ARG A 25 8.83 -7.13 0.95
N ARG A 26 7.52 -6.92 1.07
CA ARG A 26 6.93 -6.25 2.24
C ARG A 26 7.04 -7.09 3.51
N ALA A 27 6.89 -8.41 3.43
CA ALA A 27 7.12 -9.30 4.56
C ALA A 27 8.57 -9.22 5.05
N MET A 28 9.55 -9.19 4.14
CA MET A 28 10.95 -8.98 4.50
C MET A 28 11.17 -7.66 5.25
N VAL A 29 10.62 -6.55 4.75
CA VAL A 29 10.73 -5.24 5.42
C VAL A 29 10.14 -5.30 6.84
N LYS A 30 9.00 -5.96 7.03
CA LYS A 30 8.39 -6.15 8.34
C LYS A 30 9.27 -6.97 9.29
N SER A 31 9.87 -8.06 8.79
CA SER A 31 10.78 -8.88 9.58
C SER A 31 12.03 -8.11 10.00
N VAL A 32 12.60 -7.30 9.11
CA VAL A 32 13.74 -6.42 9.44
C VAL A 32 13.33 -5.38 10.47
N ALA A 33 12.16 -4.75 10.32
CA ALA A 33 11.63 -3.78 11.29
C ALA A 33 11.47 -4.40 12.67
N ALA A 34 10.91 -5.61 12.76
CA ALA A 34 10.72 -6.34 14.01
C ALA A 34 12.04 -6.62 14.76
N LEU A 35 13.14 -6.80 14.03
CA LEU A 35 14.46 -7.08 14.61
C LEU A 35 15.25 -5.81 14.97
N LYS A 36 14.95 -4.66 14.34
CA LYS A 36 15.79 -3.46 14.41
C LYS A 36 15.14 -2.29 15.13
N MET A 37 13.81 -2.23 15.20
CA MET A 37 13.09 -1.13 15.82
C MET A 37 12.79 -1.44 17.28
N GLU A 38 12.79 -0.40 18.11
CA GLU A 38 12.22 -0.46 19.45
C GLU A 38 10.74 -0.85 19.37
N LYS A 39 10.21 -1.48 20.42
CA LYS A 39 8.87 -2.07 20.43
C LYS A 39 7.79 -1.07 20.02
N ASP A 40 7.87 0.16 20.53
CA ASP A 40 6.87 1.19 20.26
C ASP A 40 6.97 1.75 18.83
N HIS A 41 8.19 1.95 18.31
CA HIS A 41 8.38 2.34 16.90
C HIS A 41 7.98 1.23 15.94
N HIS A 42 8.24 -0.03 16.27
CA HIS A 42 7.77 -1.16 15.48
C HIS A 42 6.23 -1.22 15.44
N ARG A 43 5.57 -1.00 16.59
CA ARG A 43 4.10 -0.93 16.66
C ARG A 43 3.56 0.22 15.82
N LEU A 44 4.18 1.40 15.90
CA LEU A 44 3.82 2.55 15.08
C LEU A 44 4.02 2.29 13.59
N PHE A 45 5.15 1.67 13.21
CA PHE A 45 5.40 1.23 11.83
C PHE A 45 4.28 0.32 11.32
N LEU A 46 3.89 -0.71 12.08
CA LEU A 46 2.82 -1.62 11.70
C LEU A 46 1.46 -0.93 11.60
N ALA A 47 1.18 0.05 12.47
CA ALA A 47 -0.03 0.85 12.42
C ALA A 47 -0.09 1.70 11.15
N ILE A 48 0.98 2.41 10.83
CA ILE A 48 1.08 3.25 9.62
C ILE A 48 1.02 2.37 8.36
N ASP A 49 1.71 1.24 8.33
CA ASP A 49 1.66 0.27 7.24
C ASP A 49 0.24 -0.28 7.00
N LYS A 50 -0.55 -0.45 8.07
CA LYS A 50 -1.96 -0.83 7.99
C LYS A 50 -2.81 0.30 7.43
N VAL A 51 -2.67 1.53 7.95
CA VAL A 51 -3.44 2.71 7.52
C VAL A 51 -3.18 3.04 6.06
N THR A 52 -1.94 2.90 5.59
CA THR A 52 -1.53 3.24 4.21
C THR A 52 -1.84 2.15 3.19
N LYS A 53 -2.47 1.03 3.59
CA LYS A 53 -2.84 -0.06 2.69
C LYS A 53 -3.79 0.39 1.56
N PRO A 54 -4.87 1.14 1.81
CA PRO A 54 -5.75 1.64 0.75
C PRO A 54 -5.01 2.54 -0.24
N CYS A 55 -4.13 3.42 0.24
CA CYS A 55 -3.32 4.32 -0.60
C CYS A 55 -2.47 3.52 -1.61
N ARG A 56 -1.86 2.41 -1.18
CA ARG A 56 -1.10 1.52 -2.08
C ARG A 56 -1.99 0.86 -3.13
N GLY A 57 -3.18 0.42 -2.74
CA GLY A 57 -4.16 -0.16 -3.65
C GLY A 57 -4.54 0.83 -4.75
N LEU A 58 -4.97 2.03 -4.35
CA LEU A 58 -5.32 3.11 -5.28
C LEU A 58 -4.15 3.47 -6.19
N ARG A 59 -2.96 3.73 -5.62
CA ARG A 59 -1.75 4.03 -6.41
C ARG A 59 -1.44 2.93 -7.41
N ASN A 60 -1.58 1.66 -7.04
CA ASN A 60 -1.33 0.55 -7.96
C ASN A 60 -2.38 0.50 -9.07
N ASN A 61 -3.64 0.76 -8.77
CA ASN A 61 -4.69 0.84 -9.78
C ASN A 61 -4.35 1.94 -10.79
N PHE A 62 -4.15 3.19 -10.35
CA PHE A 62 -3.82 4.30 -11.24
C PHE A 62 -2.52 4.10 -12.03
N ALA A 63 -1.48 3.51 -11.42
CA ALA A 63 -0.18 3.37 -12.07
C ALA A 63 -0.10 2.20 -13.07
N HIS A 64 -0.92 1.16 -12.88
CA HIS A 64 -0.75 -0.10 -13.61
C HIS A 64 -1.99 -0.54 -14.39
N HIS A 65 -3.17 0.03 -14.11
CA HIS A 65 -4.35 -0.25 -14.92
C HIS A 65 -4.36 0.59 -16.20
N ILE A 66 -5.19 0.15 -17.13
CA ILE A 66 -5.35 0.81 -18.42
C ILE A 66 -6.47 1.83 -18.28
N TRP A 67 -6.16 3.06 -18.68
CA TRP A 67 -7.06 4.20 -18.59
C TRP A 67 -7.98 4.23 -19.81
N GLY A 68 -9.24 4.55 -19.60
CA GLY A 68 -10.25 4.62 -20.64
C GLY A 68 -11.34 5.65 -20.35
N ALA A 69 -12.15 5.89 -21.37
CA ALA A 69 -13.35 6.74 -21.32
C ALA A 69 -14.50 6.01 -22.02
N CYS A 70 -15.73 6.44 -21.76
CA CYS A 70 -16.95 5.84 -22.29
C CYS A 70 -17.93 6.97 -22.64
N ASP A 71 -18.47 6.95 -23.86
CA ASP A 71 -19.34 8.02 -24.36
C ASP A 71 -20.66 8.10 -23.56
N GLU A 72 -21.11 6.96 -23.01
CA GLU A 72 -22.28 6.87 -22.14
C GLU A 72 -22.00 7.39 -20.72
N LEU A 73 -20.73 7.55 -20.33
CA LEU A 73 -20.28 8.06 -19.03
C LEU A 73 -19.20 9.14 -19.22
N PRO A 74 -19.54 10.29 -19.83
CA PRO A 74 -18.54 11.30 -20.22
C PRO A 74 -17.84 11.96 -19.03
N ASP A 75 -18.48 11.95 -17.85
CA ASP A 75 -17.94 12.53 -16.62
C ASP A 75 -17.21 11.51 -15.73
N ALA A 76 -16.90 10.33 -16.28
CA ALA A 76 -16.21 9.26 -15.57
C ALA A 76 -14.92 8.84 -16.27
N MET A 77 -13.94 8.46 -15.45
CA MET A 77 -12.72 7.80 -15.89
C MET A 77 -12.82 6.31 -15.60
N LEU A 78 -12.44 5.49 -16.58
CA LEU A 78 -12.40 4.04 -16.43
C LEU A 78 -10.97 3.56 -16.21
N LEU A 79 -10.79 2.63 -15.28
CA LEU A 79 -9.58 1.82 -15.17
C LEU A 79 -9.95 0.35 -15.34
N ILE A 80 -9.18 -0.39 -16.15
CA ILE A 80 -9.36 -1.84 -16.29
C ILE A 80 -8.06 -2.58 -15.92
N ASP A 81 -8.21 -3.68 -15.18
CA ASP A 81 -7.08 -4.56 -14.88
C ASP A 81 -6.48 -5.09 -16.21
N PRO A 82 -5.16 -4.94 -16.45
CA PRO A 82 -4.52 -5.38 -17.69
C PRO A 82 -4.72 -6.87 -18.00
N THR A 83 -4.95 -7.71 -16.99
CA THR A 83 -5.25 -9.14 -17.16
C THR A 83 -6.54 -9.36 -17.94
N ALA A 84 -7.52 -8.46 -17.84
CA ALA A 84 -8.75 -8.53 -18.64
C ALA A 84 -8.46 -8.41 -20.14
N ILE A 85 -7.46 -7.61 -20.52
CA ILE A 85 -7.04 -7.50 -21.93
C ILE A 85 -6.32 -8.77 -22.38
N ILE A 86 -5.49 -9.36 -21.50
CA ILE A 86 -4.82 -10.63 -21.80
C ILE A 86 -5.86 -11.73 -22.01
N ASP A 87 -6.82 -11.87 -21.11
CA ASP A 87 -7.91 -12.85 -21.21
C ASP A 87 -8.70 -12.66 -22.51
N PHE A 88 -9.04 -11.41 -22.86
CA PHE A 88 -9.73 -11.10 -24.10
C PHE A 88 -8.89 -11.45 -25.35
N ARG A 89 -7.57 -11.21 -25.32
CA ARG A 89 -6.67 -11.56 -26.43
C ARG A 89 -6.52 -13.08 -26.58
N VAL A 90 -6.42 -13.81 -25.48
CA VAL A 90 -6.39 -15.27 -25.49
C VAL A 90 -7.70 -15.79 -26.08
N TRP A 91 -8.84 -15.27 -25.62
CA TRP A 91 -10.13 -15.61 -26.19
C TRP A 91 -10.17 -15.35 -27.70
N LEU A 92 -9.78 -14.17 -28.19
CA LEU A 92 -9.74 -13.88 -29.63
C LEU A 92 -8.88 -14.88 -30.45
N ALA A 93 -7.79 -15.39 -29.86
CA ALA A 93 -6.89 -16.32 -30.52
C ALA A 93 -7.38 -17.78 -30.50
N THR A 94 -8.17 -18.16 -29.49
CA THR A 94 -8.53 -19.57 -29.25
C THR A 94 -10.01 -19.88 -29.38
N SER A 95 -10.89 -18.86 -29.43
CA SER A 95 -12.33 -19.06 -29.40
C SER A 95 -12.90 -19.52 -30.74
N SER A 96 -13.82 -20.47 -30.66
CA SER A 96 -14.71 -20.85 -31.74
C SER A 96 -15.92 -19.90 -31.78
N ARG A 97 -16.67 -19.90 -32.90
CA ARG A 97 -17.90 -19.08 -33.04
C ARG A 97 -18.98 -19.36 -31.97
N ALA A 98 -18.89 -20.46 -31.22
CA ALA A 98 -19.85 -20.84 -30.20
C ALA A 98 -19.45 -20.36 -28.78
N ASP A 99 -18.22 -19.87 -28.58
CA ASP A 99 -17.74 -19.49 -27.26
C ASP A 99 -18.24 -18.09 -26.87
N SER A 100 -18.72 -17.97 -25.63
CA SER A 100 -19.12 -16.68 -25.09
C SER A 100 -17.91 -15.78 -24.86
N ARG A 101 -18.07 -14.48 -25.14
CA ARG A 101 -17.06 -13.47 -24.86
C ARG A 101 -16.84 -13.35 -23.34
N PRO A 102 -15.59 -13.28 -22.86
CA PRO A 102 -15.31 -12.99 -21.46
C PRO A 102 -15.96 -11.67 -21.02
N ASN A 103 -16.67 -11.69 -19.91
CA ASN A 103 -17.17 -10.50 -19.25
C ASN A 103 -16.20 -10.13 -18.12
N HIS A 104 -15.68 -8.91 -18.15
CA HIS A 104 -14.69 -8.39 -17.21
C HIS A 104 -15.17 -7.14 -16.46
N HIS A 105 -16.49 -6.93 -16.35
CA HIS A 105 -17.04 -5.78 -15.63
C HIS A 105 -16.60 -5.75 -14.15
N ASP A 106 -16.34 -6.91 -13.55
CA ASP A 106 -15.82 -7.06 -12.18
C ASP A 106 -14.39 -6.54 -12.00
N ARG A 107 -13.65 -6.36 -13.11
CA ARG A 107 -12.28 -5.84 -13.15
C ARG A 107 -12.19 -4.41 -13.70
N MET A 108 -13.35 -3.77 -13.87
CA MET A 108 -13.46 -2.40 -14.33
C MET A 108 -13.81 -1.49 -13.15
N PHE A 109 -13.03 -0.43 -12.97
CA PHE A 109 -13.26 0.59 -11.97
C PHE A 109 -13.73 1.87 -12.67
N VAL A 110 -14.79 2.46 -12.14
CA VAL A 110 -15.37 3.71 -12.63
C VAL A 110 -15.11 4.78 -11.58
N TYR A 111 -14.45 5.86 -11.97
CA TYR A 111 -14.13 6.98 -11.09
C TYR A 111 -14.77 8.26 -11.63
N PHE A 112 -15.74 8.80 -10.89
CA PHE A 112 -16.23 10.16 -11.12
C PHE A 112 -15.29 11.18 -10.46
N GLU A 113 -15.49 12.46 -10.74
CA GLU A 113 -14.66 13.54 -10.20
C GLU A 113 -14.53 13.49 -8.67
N ASN A 114 -15.62 13.18 -7.95
CA ASN A 114 -15.59 13.09 -6.50
C ASN A 114 -14.77 11.88 -6.01
N ASP A 115 -14.83 10.74 -6.70
CA ASP A 115 -14.02 9.56 -6.39
C ASP A 115 -12.53 9.87 -6.59
N LEU A 116 -12.19 10.63 -7.64
CA LEU A 116 -10.82 11.07 -7.89
C LEU A 116 -10.32 12.02 -6.80
N LYS A 117 -11.14 12.98 -6.36
CA LYS A 117 -10.80 13.88 -5.25
C LYS A 117 -10.57 13.10 -3.96
N GLU A 118 -11.41 12.12 -3.66
CA GLU A 118 -11.24 11.25 -2.49
C GLU A 118 -9.98 10.40 -2.60
N ALA A 119 -9.68 9.87 -3.79
CA ALA A 119 -8.47 9.09 -4.04
C ALA A 119 -7.20 9.94 -3.84
N VAL A 120 -7.17 11.17 -4.35
CA VAL A 120 -6.06 12.11 -4.15
C VAL A 120 -5.87 12.39 -2.66
N LYS A 121 -6.93 12.78 -1.96
CA LYS A 121 -6.89 13.02 -0.51
C LYS A 121 -6.35 11.81 0.25
N THR A 122 -6.84 10.62 -0.06
CA THR A 122 -6.38 9.37 0.54
C THR A 122 -4.88 9.15 0.31
N MET A 123 -4.39 9.42 -0.90
CA MET A 123 -2.96 9.27 -1.23
C MET A 123 -2.09 10.31 -0.53
N GLU A 124 -2.53 11.57 -0.47
CA GLU A 124 -1.83 12.67 0.21
C GLU A 124 -1.72 12.42 1.71
N GLU A 125 -2.81 12.04 2.37
CA GLU A 125 -2.81 11.69 3.79
C GLU A 125 -1.89 10.50 4.08
N GLY A 126 -1.94 9.48 3.23
CA GLY A 126 -1.04 8.33 3.32
C GLY A 126 0.44 8.72 3.16
N LEU A 127 0.76 9.58 2.19
CA LEU A 127 2.11 10.08 1.97
C LEU A 127 2.59 10.91 3.16
N ALA A 128 1.77 11.81 3.69
CA ALA A 128 2.10 12.63 4.85
C ALA A 128 2.45 11.76 6.07
N LEU A 129 1.68 10.69 6.33
CA LEU A 129 1.97 9.74 7.41
C LEU A 129 3.32 9.04 7.20
N VAL A 130 3.59 8.53 5.99
CA VAL A 130 4.85 7.85 5.68
C VAL A 130 6.04 8.80 5.81
N SER A 131 5.94 10.00 5.24
CA SER A 131 7.00 11.01 5.32
C SER A 131 7.27 11.43 6.76
N THR A 132 6.22 11.65 7.56
CA THR A 132 6.36 11.98 8.99
C THR A 132 7.02 10.85 9.77
N PHE A 133 6.67 9.60 9.51
CA PHE A 133 7.33 8.45 10.12
C PHE A 133 8.80 8.31 9.71
N VAL A 134 9.14 8.63 8.46
CA VAL A 134 10.54 8.67 8.01
C VAL A 134 11.31 9.77 8.75
N MET A 135 10.73 10.96 8.92
CA MET A 135 11.35 12.06 9.68
C MET A 135 11.58 11.68 11.15
N LEU A 136 10.63 10.98 11.78
CA LEU A 136 10.77 10.47 13.15
C LEU A 136 12.06 9.64 13.34
N GLY A 137 12.45 8.85 12.34
CA GLY A 137 13.67 8.04 12.38
C GLY A 137 14.97 8.85 12.30
N HIS A 138 14.88 10.12 11.93
CA HIS A 138 16.00 11.06 11.80
C HIS A 138 16.12 12.04 12.99
N GLU A 139 15.03 12.25 13.71
CA GLU A 139 14.95 13.18 14.84
C GLU A 139 15.55 12.61 16.13
N ARG A 140 15.86 13.50 17.08
CA ARG A 140 16.42 13.15 18.39
C ARG A 140 15.79 14.00 19.48
N GLY A 141 15.88 13.52 20.73
CA GLY A 141 15.43 14.26 21.91
C GLY A 141 13.94 14.59 21.86
N GLU A 142 13.59 15.81 22.27
CA GLU A 142 12.21 16.30 22.38
C GLU A 142 11.48 16.28 21.03
N VAL A 143 12.15 16.68 19.94
CA VAL A 143 11.55 16.70 18.59
C VAL A 143 11.04 15.31 18.20
N ARG A 144 11.82 14.26 18.47
CA ARG A 144 11.40 12.88 18.19
C ARG A 144 10.16 12.50 19.00
N ALA A 145 10.08 12.90 20.27
CA ALA A 145 8.93 12.61 21.11
C ALA A 145 7.67 13.36 20.63
N GLU A 146 7.81 14.60 20.20
CA GLU A 146 6.71 15.41 19.64
C GLU A 146 6.19 14.83 18.32
N THR A 147 7.08 14.45 17.40
CA THR A 147 6.70 13.82 16.13
C THR A 147 6.03 12.47 16.34
N GLN A 148 6.51 11.68 17.30
CA GLN A 148 5.86 10.42 17.67
C GLN A 148 4.44 10.68 18.19
N LYS A 149 4.28 11.65 19.11
CA LYS A 149 2.97 12.04 19.65
C LYS A 149 2.04 12.56 18.56
N LEU A 150 2.56 13.33 17.60
CA LEU A 150 1.80 13.82 16.45
C LEU A 150 1.24 12.65 15.63
N LEU A 151 2.08 11.66 15.29
CA LEU A 151 1.66 10.47 14.56
C LEU A 151 0.62 9.66 15.34
N GLU A 152 0.84 9.45 16.63
CA GLU A 152 -0.07 8.70 17.51
C GLU A 152 -1.42 9.41 17.71
N SER A 153 -1.43 10.75 17.64
CA SER A 153 -2.66 11.55 17.76
C SER A 153 -3.56 11.51 16.52
N GLN A 154 -3.05 11.04 15.38
CA GLN A 154 -3.86 10.90 14.17
C GLN A 154 -4.93 9.82 14.37
N PRO A 155 -6.24 10.12 14.18
CA PRO A 155 -7.32 9.20 14.53
C PRO A 155 -7.18 7.80 13.93
N GLN A 156 -6.82 7.74 12.65
CA GLN A 156 -6.57 6.51 11.90
C GLN A 156 -5.39 5.69 12.44
N VAL A 157 -4.33 6.35 12.89
CA VAL A 157 -3.17 5.70 13.49
C VAL A 157 -3.50 5.20 14.89
N ALA A 158 -4.16 6.03 15.71
CA ALA A 158 -4.62 5.64 17.04
C ALA A 158 -5.54 4.40 16.99
N GLN A 159 -6.51 4.39 16.06
CA GLN A 159 -7.39 3.25 15.84
C GLN A 159 -6.61 2.01 15.39
N ALA A 160 -5.64 2.17 14.49
CA ALA A 160 -4.78 1.07 14.06
C ALA A 160 -3.95 0.51 15.22
N LEU A 161 -3.35 1.37 16.06
CA LEU A 161 -2.61 0.98 17.26
C LEU A 161 -3.48 0.19 18.25
N GLN A 162 -4.70 0.66 18.52
CA GLN A 162 -5.65 -0.06 19.37
C GLN A 162 -5.99 -1.45 18.80
N SER A 163 -6.21 -1.54 17.49
CA SER A 163 -6.51 -2.82 16.83
C SER A 163 -5.36 -3.81 16.90
N LEU A 164 -4.11 -3.34 16.94
CA LEU A 164 -2.91 -4.17 17.10
C LEU A 164 -2.79 -4.66 18.55
N SER A 165 -3.11 -3.81 19.55
CA SER A 165 -3.15 -4.23 20.96
C SER A 165 -4.14 -5.37 21.21
N ARG A 166 -5.32 -5.32 20.58
CA ARG A 166 -6.36 -6.36 20.75
C ARG A 166 -5.97 -7.72 20.15
N LYS A 167 -5.17 -7.73 19.08
CA LYS A 167 -4.68 -8.97 18.46
C LYS A 167 -3.60 -9.68 19.28
N ASN A 168 -2.97 -8.98 20.21
CA ASN A 168 -1.93 -9.50 21.09
C ASN A 168 -2.45 -9.73 22.54
N GLY A 169 -3.72 -10.14 22.69
CA GLY A 169 -4.29 -10.52 23.99
C GLY A 169 -3.50 -11.64 24.68
N PRO A 170 -3.60 -11.76 26.02
CA PRO A 170 -2.49 -12.13 26.90
C PRO A 170 -1.88 -13.48 26.55
N GLU A 171 -0.54 -13.51 26.44
CA GLU A 171 0.22 -14.76 26.61
C GLU A 171 -0.20 -15.33 27.96
N ILE A 172 -0.90 -16.46 27.92
CA ILE A 172 -1.19 -17.28 29.09
C ILE A 172 0.18 -17.67 29.65
N GLN A 173 0.51 -17.11 30.82
CA GLN A 173 1.66 -17.51 31.63
C GLN A 173 1.48 -18.95 32.12
#